data_AF-A0A8T4ZG89-F1
#
_entry.id   AF-A0A8T4ZG89-F1
#
_cell.length_a   1.000
_cell.length_b   1.000
_cell.length_c   1.000
_cell.angle_alpha   90.00
_cell.angle_beta   90.00
_cell.angle_gamma   90.00
#
_symmetry.space_group_name_H-M   'P 1'
#
loop_
_entity.id
_entity.type
_entity.pdbx_description
1 polymer ?
#
loop_
_entity_poly.entity_id
_entity_poly.type
_entity_poly.pdbx_seq_one_letter_code
_entity_poly.pdbx_strand_id
1 'polypeptide(L)'
;MVEVDIPYGKDTLRLNIEEEHLQKIVNPKPTEPIRDVEEAVLRTLQKPVSGPSFKSLLAPGKKVALVVDNFARPTPAYQILPPILRMVRKSGAEPKIIVANGGLRPMTDEELEAKLGREVVESGIPIYQNIAKNREDYVFLGVTSYGTPIEVNKTFNNSDVKIGIHTTQMTLWGYGGGGSIVLPGVCSYQTIEWNHRLAISKGSITPGYVGPRNHLRRDIEEAAEISKINIVLNT
;
A
#
# COMPACT_ATOMS: atom_id res chain seq x y z
N MET A 1 7.59 -30.09 28.52
CA MET A 1 6.70 -29.90 27.34
C MET A 1 6.51 -28.42 27.16
N VAL A 2 6.68 -27.90 25.95
CA VAL A 2 6.43 -26.50 25.61
C VAL A 2 5.15 -26.41 24.80
N GLU A 3 4.25 -25.54 25.23
CA GLU A 3 3.02 -25.22 24.51
C GLU A 3 3.31 -24.11 23.47
N VAL A 4 2.90 -24.33 22.22
CA VAL A 4 3.08 -23.39 21.11
C VAL A 4 1.75 -23.16 20.42
N ASP A 5 1.31 -21.91 20.40
CA ASP A 5 0.08 -21.47 19.74
C ASP A 5 0.37 -21.02 18.29
N ILE A 6 -0.33 -21.61 17.33
CA ILE A 6 -0.21 -21.36 15.89
C ILE A 6 -1.53 -20.78 15.34
N PRO A 7 -1.52 -19.57 14.74
CA PRO A 7 -2.71 -19.03 14.09
C PRO A 7 -3.21 -19.93 12.96
N TYR A 8 -4.52 -20.26 12.94
CA TYR A 8 -5.13 -21.10 11.92
C TYR A 8 -6.56 -20.66 11.59
N GLY A 9 -6.73 -19.98 10.46
CA GLY A 9 -8.03 -19.42 10.08
C GLY A 9 -8.50 -18.38 11.10
N LYS A 10 -9.63 -18.65 11.77
CA LYS A 10 -10.17 -17.81 12.85
C LYS A 10 -9.80 -18.32 14.25
N ASP A 11 -9.14 -19.47 14.32
CA ASP A 11 -8.82 -20.18 15.56
C ASP A 11 -7.31 -20.21 15.81
N THR A 12 -6.92 -20.83 16.92
CA THR A 12 -5.53 -21.08 17.30
C THR A 12 -5.33 -22.57 17.50
N LEU A 13 -4.37 -23.15 16.78
CA LEU A 13 -3.93 -24.52 17.00
C LEU A 13 -2.88 -24.54 18.10
N ARG A 14 -3.12 -25.36 19.12
CA ARG A 14 -2.23 -25.50 20.26
C ARG A 14 -1.42 -26.79 20.14
N LEU A 15 -0.11 -26.66 20.05
CA LEU A 15 0.82 -27.77 19.92
C LEU A 15 1.58 -27.97 21.23
N ASN A 16 1.74 -29.22 21.64
CA ASN A 16 2.55 -29.61 22.78
C ASN A 16 3.82 -30.29 22.25
N ILE A 17 4.97 -29.65 22.40
CA ILE A 17 6.25 -30.13 21.88
C ILE A 17 7.16 -30.54 23.05
N GLU A 18 7.76 -31.73 22.99
CA GLU A 18 8.77 -32.15 23.96
C GLU A 18 9.99 -31.23 23.87
N GLU A 19 10.53 -30.81 25.02
CA GLU A 19 11.62 -29.82 25.07
C GLU A 19 12.87 -30.26 24.31
N GLU A 20 13.18 -31.56 24.32
CA GLU A 20 14.30 -32.15 23.58
C GLU A 20 14.16 -32.04 22.06
N HIS A 21 12.93 -31.90 21.54
CA HIS A 21 12.64 -31.73 20.13
C HIS A 21 12.50 -30.26 19.71
N LEU A 22 12.51 -29.31 20.66
CA LEU A 22 12.33 -27.89 20.40
C LEU A 22 13.67 -27.14 20.36
N GLN A 23 14.14 -26.80 19.16
CA GLN A 23 15.37 -26.01 19.03
C GLN A 23 15.16 -24.52 19.38
N LYS A 24 14.11 -23.88 18.84
CA LYS A 24 13.86 -22.45 19.04
C LYS A 24 12.44 -22.05 18.64
N ILE A 25 11.86 -21.09 19.37
CA ILE A 25 10.68 -20.32 18.95
C ILE A 25 11.16 -18.92 18.53
N VAL A 26 10.84 -18.51 17.30
CA VAL A 26 11.24 -17.21 16.75
C VAL A 26 10.00 -16.38 16.43
N ASN A 27 9.69 -15.44 17.31
CA ASN A 27 8.59 -14.49 17.13
C ASN A 27 9.14 -13.10 16.75
N PRO A 28 8.38 -12.29 15.98
CA PRO A 28 8.67 -10.88 15.83
C PRO A 28 8.75 -10.20 17.20
N LYS A 29 9.61 -9.19 17.34
CA LYS A 29 9.62 -8.38 18.55
C LYS A 29 8.31 -7.58 18.63
N PRO A 30 7.55 -7.65 19.73
CA PRO A 30 6.37 -6.83 19.90
C PRO A 30 6.76 -5.35 19.91
N THR A 31 5.91 -4.52 19.33
CA THR A 31 6.04 -3.06 19.35
C THR A 31 4.88 -2.45 20.13
N GLU A 32 5.13 -1.35 20.82
CA GLU A 32 4.07 -0.62 21.50
C GLU A 32 3.04 -0.10 20.48
N PRO A 33 1.74 -0.38 20.66
CA PRO A 33 0.72 0.06 19.72
C PRO A 33 0.52 1.57 19.81
N ILE A 34 0.25 2.21 18.67
CA ILE A 34 -0.17 3.60 18.62
C ILE A 34 -1.58 3.69 19.24
N ARG A 35 -1.71 4.43 20.35
CA ARG A 35 -2.99 4.59 21.05
C ARG A 35 -3.92 5.60 20.37
N ASP A 36 -3.36 6.73 19.92
CA ASP A 36 -4.08 7.76 19.19
C ASP A 36 -3.61 7.77 17.73
N VAL A 37 -4.33 7.02 16.89
CA VAL A 37 -4.02 6.89 15.45
C VAL A 37 -4.25 8.22 14.73
N GLU A 38 -5.27 8.99 15.11
CA GLU A 38 -5.56 10.28 14.49
C GLU A 38 -4.42 11.27 14.74
N GLU A 39 -3.98 11.45 15.99
CA GLU A 39 -2.87 12.33 16.32
C GLU A 39 -1.59 11.90 15.60
N ALA A 40 -1.31 10.59 15.55
CA ALA A 40 -0.14 10.06 14.86
C ALA A 40 -0.15 10.36 13.35
N VAL A 41 -1.29 10.20 12.68
CA VAL A 41 -1.46 10.51 11.26
C VAL A 41 -1.28 12.02 11.02
N LEU A 42 -1.95 12.87 11.80
CA LEU A 42 -1.86 14.32 11.67
C LEU A 42 -0.43 14.82 11.88
N ARG A 43 0.27 14.32 12.90
CA ARG A 43 1.66 14.67 13.19
C ARG A 43 2.59 14.26 12.05
N THR A 44 2.42 13.06 11.50
CA THR A 44 3.26 12.53 10.42
C THR A 44 3.09 13.34 9.13
N LEU A 45 1.85 13.74 8.81
CA LEU A 45 1.57 14.55 7.61
C LEU A 45 2.05 16.00 7.72
N GLN A 46 2.18 16.52 8.94
CA GLN A 46 2.75 17.85 9.21
C GLN A 46 4.28 17.85 9.20
N LYS A 47 4.91 16.76 9.67
CA LYS A 47 6.37 16.62 9.76
C LYS A 47 6.81 15.39 8.96
N PRO A 48 6.79 15.45 7.62
CA PRO A 48 7.23 14.33 6.79
C PRO A 48 8.73 14.08 7.00
N VAL A 49 9.15 12.82 6.87
CA VAL A 49 10.57 12.44 6.90
C VAL A 49 11.36 13.14 5.80
N SER A 50 10.73 13.31 4.63
CA SER A 50 11.29 14.01 3.47
C SER A 50 10.17 14.55 2.59
N GLY A 51 10.46 15.58 1.80
CA GLY A 51 9.52 16.16 0.84
C GLY A 51 8.57 17.20 1.46
N PRO A 52 7.58 17.68 0.70
CA PRO A 52 6.66 18.73 1.14
C PRO A 52 5.68 18.20 2.19
N SER A 53 5.24 19.09 3.08
CA SER A 53 4.13 18.79 4.00
C SER A 53 2.84 18.50 3.21
N PHE A 54 1.96 17.68 3.77
CA PHE A 54 0.68 17.40 3.09
C PHE A 54 -0.13 18.66 2.85
N LYS A 55 -0.17 19.57 3.84
CA LYS A 55 -0.89 20.85 3.75
C LYS A 55 -0.40 21.70 2.58
N SER A 56 0.90 21.73 2.29
CA SER A 56 1.45 22.52 1.17
C SER A 56 1.06 21.99 -0.23
N LEU A 57 0.60 20.75 -0.33
CA LEU A 57 0.13 20.17 -1.59
C LEU A 57 -1.32 20.51 -1.89
N LEU A 58 -2.11 20.83 -0.86
CA LEU A 58 -3.55 21.05 -0.95
C LEU A 58 -3.89 22.49 -1.36
N ALA A 59 -4.87 22.62 -2.26
CA ALA A 59 -5.46 23.89 -2.66
C ALA A 59 -6.89 23.67 -3.17
N PRO A 60 -7.77 24.70 -3.15
CA PRO A 60 -9.11 24.59 -3.69
C PRO A 60 -9.13 24.06 -5.12
N GLY A 61 -10.03 23.11 -5.41
CA GLY A 61 -10.21 22.51 -6.74
C GLY A 61 -9.16 21.46 -7.15
N LYS A 62 -8.10 21.24 -6.36
CA LYS A 62 -7.15 20.14 -6.64
C LYS A 62 -7.81 18.78 -6.40
N LYS A 63 -7.56 17.84 -7.31
CA LYS A 63 -8.00 16.44 -7.20
C LYS A 63 -6.97 15.64 -6.41
N VAL A 64 -7.38 15.10 -5.27
CA VAL A 64 -6.51 14.36 -4.36
C VAL A 64 -6.88 12.87 -4.38
N ALA A 65 -5.99 12.03 -4.89
CA ALA A 65 -6.13 10.58 -4.84
C ALA A 65 -5.52 10.02 -3.55
N LEU A 66 -6.36 9.39 -2.73
CA LEU A 66 -5.98 8.57 -1.59
C LEU A 66 -5.96 7.11 -2.04
N VAL A 67 -4.77 6.59 -2.29
CA VAL A 67 -4.55 5.22 -2.74
C VAL A 67 -4.35 4.32 -1.53
N VAL A 68 -5.20 3.33 -1.37
CA VAL A 68 -5.22 2.41 -0.22
C VAL A 68 -5.01 0.99 -0.70
N ASP A 69 -4.23 0.21 0.04
CA ASP A 69 -4.10 -1.22 -0.25
C ASP A 69 -5.42 -1.99 -0.01
N ASN A 70 -5.49 -3.22 -0.55
CA ASN A 70 -6.72 -4.01 -0.58
C ASN A 70 -6.88 -4.95 0.63
N PHE A 71 -7.87 -5.85 0.55
CA PHE A 71 -8.21 -6.84 1.58
C PHE A 71 -7.05 -7.77 1.99
N ALA A 72 -6.04 -7.95 1.13
CA ALA A 72 -4.89 -8.81 1.43
C ALA A 72 -3.86 -8.15 2.36
N ARG A 73 -4.11 -6.90 2.78
CA ARG A 73 -3.24 -6.13 3.67
C ARG A 73 -3.97 -5.70 4.94
N PRO A 74 -3.34 -5.83 6.12
CA PRO A 74 -3.95 -5.46 7.41
C PRO A 74 -3.98 -3.95 7.70
N THR A 75 -3.65 -3.08 6.74
CA THR A 75 -3.62 -1.62 6.94
C THR A 75 -4.96 -1.13 7.48
N PRO A 76 -4.99 -0.44 8.64
CA PRO A 76 -6.23 0.05 9.26
C PRO A 76 -6.71 1.34 8.60
N ALA A 77 -7.04 1.26 7.30
CA ALA A 77 -7.41 2.43 6.50
C ALA A 77 -8.64 3.16 7.07
N TYR A 78 -9.57 2.44 7.69
CA TYR A 78 -10.72 3.00 8.41
C TYR A 78 -10.36 3.98 9.54
N GLN A 79 -9.17 3.87 10.14
CA GLN A 79 -8.69 4.82 11.16
C GLN A 79 -7.85 5.94 10.53
N ILE A 80 -7.17 5.66 9.43
CA ILE A 80 -6.20 6.58 8.79
C ILE A 80 -6.90 7.57 7.86
N LEU A 81 -7.91 7.12 7.10
CA LEU A 81 -8.58 7.95 6.09
C LEU A 81 -9.37 9.12 6.68
N PRO A 82 -10.17 8.97 7.75
CA PRO A 82 -11.01 10.06 8.24
C PRO A 82 -10.28 11.38 8.53
N PRO A 83 -9.16 11.42 9.28
CA PRO A 83 -8.44 12.68 9.51
C PRO A 83 -7.87 13.29 8.23
N ILE A 84 -7.38 12.46 7.29
CA ILE A 84 -6.84 12.93 6.01
C ILE A 84 -7.96 13.55 5.16
N LEU A 85 -9.10 12.89 5.07
CA LEU A 85 -10.27 13.37 4.33
C LEU A 85 -10.79 14.70 4.88
N ARG A 86 -10.83 14.87 6.20
CA ARG A 86 -11.17 16.15 6.83
C ARG A 86 -10.21 17.27 6.41
N MET A 87 -8.90 16.99 6.35
CA MET A 87 -7.91 17.96 5.88
C MET A 87 -8.11 18.36 4.41
N VAL A 88 -8.34 17.38 3.53
CA VAL A 88 -8.57 17.61 2.09
C VAL A 88 -9.84 18.44 1.86
N ARG A 89 -10.94 18.07 2.52
CA ARG A 89 -12.21 18.82 2.40
C ARG A 89 -12.07 20.24 2.92
N LYS A 90 -11.40 20.44 4.06
CA LYS A 90 -11.18 21.77 4.66
C LYS A 90 -10.36 22.70 3.76
N SER A 91 -9.48 22.16 2.90
CA SER A 91 -8.74 22.98 1.93
C SER A 91 -9.52 23.31 0.66
N GLY A 92 -10.77 22.83 0.52
CA GLY A 92 -11.57 22.95 -0.71
C GLY A 92 -11.08 22.05 -1.85
N ALA A 93 -10.26 21.05 -1.55
CA ALA A 93 -9.78 20.08 -2.52
C ALA A 93 -10.78 18.92 -2.65
N GLU A 94 -10.72 18.22 -3.77
CA GLU A 94 -11.66 17.14 -4.13
C GLU A 94 -11.02 15.77 -3.87
N PRO A 95 -11.41 15.06 -2.79
CA PRO A 95 -10.87 13.73 -2.52
C PRO A 95 -11.48 12.68 -3.44
N LYS A 96 -10.69 11.67 -3.77
CA LYS A 96 -11.15 10.37 -4.27
C LYS A 96 -10.31 9.27 -3.65
N ILE A 97 -10.89 8.07 -3.55
CA ILE A 97 -10.20 6.89 -3.03
C ILE A 97 -9.95 5.94 -4.19
N ILE A 98 -8.76 5.35 -4.23
CA ILE A 98 -8.41 4.30 -5.20
C ILE A 98 -7.91 3.10 -4.43
N VAL A 99 -8.62 1.97 -4.53
CA VAL A 99 -8.16 0.70 -3.98
C VAL A 99 -7.13 0.09 -4.92
N ALA A 100 -5.90 -0.02 -4.43
CA ALA A 100 -4.75 -0.56 -5.12
C ALA A 100 -4.76 -2.09 -5.11
N ASN A 101 -5.64 -2.69 -5.92
CA ASN A 101 -5.78 -4.15 -5.97
C ASN A 101 -4.59 -4.88 -6.59
N GLY A 102 -3.75 -4.19 -7.36
CA GLY A 102 -2.77 -4.84 -8.23
C GLY A 102 -3.42 -5.93 -9.08
N GLY A 103 -2.83 -7.13 -9.07
CA GLY A 103 -3.35 -8.28 -9.82
C GLY A 103 -4.50 -9.04 -9.16
N LEU A 104 -4.97 -8.62 -7.97
CA LEU A 104 -6.07 -9.28 -7.26
C LEU A 104 -7.45 -8.82 -7.76
N ARG A 105 -8.49 -9.58 -7.41
CA ARG A 105 -9.88 -9.22 -7.73
C ARG A 105 -10.31 -7.91 -7.05
N PRO A 106 -11.34 -7.22 -7.57
CA PRO A 106 -12.03 -6.19 -6.84
C PRO A 106 -12.59 -6.71 -5.51
N MET A 107 -12.61 -5.83 -4.51
CA MET A 107 -13.25 -6.03 -3.23
C MET A 107 -14.77 -5.96 -3.36
N THR A 108 -15.48 -6.76 -2.56
CA THR A 108 -16.94 -6.63 -2.40
C THR A 108 -17.28 -5.41 -1.56
N ASP A 109 -18.56 -5.04 -1.50
CA ASP A 109 -19.02 -3.89 -0.71
C ASP A 109 -18.74 -4.09 0.79
N GLU A 110 -18.93 -5.32 1.31
CA GLU A 110 -18.63 -5.65 2.70
C GLU A 110 -17.13 -5.55 3.01
N GLU A 111 -16.27 -5.97 2.08
CA GLU A 111 -14.83 -5.84 2.22
C GLU A 111 -14.40 -4.37 2.15
N LEU A 112 -15.03 -3.56 1.29
CA LEU A 112 -14.78 -2.12 1.21
C LEU A 112 -15.19 -1.43 2.52
N GLU A 113 -16.37 -1.74 3.06
CA GLU A 113 -16.82 -1.21 4.34
C GLU A 113 -15.87 -1.62 5.48
N ALA A 114 -15.45 -2.88 5.54
CA ALA A 114 -14.50 -3.36 6.54
C ALA A 114 -13.13 -2.66 6.44
N LYS A 115 -12.66 -2.38 5.22
CA LYS A 115 -11.35 -1.76 4.98
C LYS A 115 -11.35 -0.25 5.19
N LEU A 116 -12.33 0.44 4.61
CA LEU A 116 -12.40 1.90 4.55
C LEU A 116 -13.18 2.50 5.72
N GLY A 117 -14.03 1.70 6.38
CA GLY A 117 -14.96 2.14 7.40
C GLY A 117 -16.26 2.68 6.80
N ARG A 118 -17.37 2.39 7.49
CA ARG A 118 -18.72 2.80 7.09
C ARG A 118 -18.85 4.31 6.86
N GLU A 119 -18.26 5.13 7.73
CA GLU A 119 -18.26 6.59 7.61
C GLU A 119 -17.72 7.04 6.24
N VAL A 120 -16.64 6.41 5.77
CA VAL A 120 -16.00 6.76 4.50
C VAL A 120 -16.84 6.31 3.32
N VAL A 121 -17.39 5.09 3.36
CA VAL A 121 -18.23 4.53 2.30
C VAL A 121 -19.51 5.36 2.12
N GLU A 122 -20.16 5.78 3.21
CA GLU A 122 -21.39 6.58 3.17
C GLU A 122 -21.13 8.08 2.91
N SER A 123 -19.87 8.52 2.86
CA SER A 123 -19.52 9.95 2.78
C SER A 123 -19.77 10.63 1.43
N GLY A 124 -20.17 9.87 0.40
CA GLY A 124 -20.32 10.34 -0.98
C GLY A 124 -19.00 10.59 -1.73
N ILE A 125 -17.86 10.23 -1.16
CA ILE A 125 -16.55 10.32 -1.84
C ILE A 125 -16.48 9.26 -2.94
N PRO A 126 -16.04 9.60 -4.16
CA PRO A 126 -15.81 8.60 -5.19
C PRO A 126 -14.76 7.56 -4.76
N ILE A 127 -15.15 6.28 -4.77
CA ILE A 127 -14.27 5.13 -4.52
C ILE A 127 -14.10 4.37 -5.84
N TYR A 128 -12.85 4.24 -6.26
CA TYR A 128 -12.45 3.49 -7.44
C TYR A 128 -11.66 2.26 -7.03
N GLN A 129 -11.68 1.23 -7.86
CA GLN A 129 -10.86 0.03 -7.67
C GLN A 129 -9.98 -0.17 -8.90
N ASN A 130 -8.68 -0.41 -8.70
CA ASN A 130 -7.83 -0.82 -9.82
C ASN A 130 -8.25 -2.23 -10.27
N ILE A 131 -8.43 -2.42 -11.58
CA ILE A 131 -8.75 -3.73 -12.17
C ILE A 131 -7.71 -4.00 -13.25
N ALA A 132 -6.58 -4.62 -12.88
CA ALA A 132 -5.40 -4.80 -13.74
C ALA A 132 -5.70 -5.35 -15.14
N LYS A 133 -6.76 -6.16 -15.26
CA LYS A 133 -7.17 -6.79 -16.53
C LYS A 133 -7.96 -5.87 -17.47
N ASN A 134 -8.44 -4.71 -17.00
CA ASN A 134 -9.17 -3.75 -17.84
C ASN A 134 -8.20 -2.83 -18.59
N ARG A 135 -7.73 -3.28 -19.76
CA ARG A 135 -6.65 -2.62 -20.52
C ARG A 135 -6.91 -1.14 -20.85
N GLU A 136 -8.17 -0.76 -21.02
CA GLU A 136 -8.56 0.60 -21.41
C GLU A 136 -8.41 1.63 -20.27
N ASP A 137 -8.19 1.20 -19.02
CA ASP A 137 -8.11 2.09 -17.87
C ASP A 137 -6.72 2.69 -17.63
N TYR A 138 -5.75 2.40 -18.49
CA TYR A 138 -4.35 2.70 -18.24
C TYR A 138 -3.78 3.75 -19.20
N VAL A 139 -2.77 4.47 -18.72
CA VAL A 139 -1.95 5.38 -19.52
C VAL A 139 -0.48 5.02 -19.35
N PHE A 140 0.23 4.94 -20.48
CA PHE A 140 1.66 4.69 -20.50
C PHE A 140 2.44 5.95 -20.08
N LEU A 141 3.36 5.81 -19.15
CA LEU A 141 4.17 6.91 -18.59
C LEU A 141 5.66 6.81 -18.92
N GLY A 142 6.15 5.66 -19.36
CA GLY A 142 7.56 5.44 -19.65
C GLY A 142 8.00 4.00 -19.42
N VAL A 143 9.31 3.78 -19.43
CA VAL A 143 9.92 2.48 -19.17
C VAL A 143 11.00 2.67 -18.12
N THR A 144 11.05 1.79 -17.12
CA THR A 144 12.12 1.80 -16.12
C THR A 144 13.45 1.34 -16.72
N SER A 145 14.55 1.60 -16.01
CA SER A 145 15.88 1.10 -16.33
C SER A 145 15.98 -0.43 -16.36
N TYR A 146 15.04 -1.14 -15.73
CA TYR A 146 14.90 -2.60 -15.77
C TYR A 146 14.03 -3.09 -16.95
N GLY A 147 13.58 -2.19 -17.82
CA GLY A 147 12.80 -2.49 -19.01
C GLY A 147 11.31 -2.73 -18.74
N THR A 148 10.79 -2.32 -17.58
CA THR A 148 9.37 -2.47 -17.24
C THR A 148 8.57 -1.31 -17.83
N PRO A 149 7.63 -1.54 -18.76
CA PRO A 149 6.73 -0.49 -19.23
C PRO A 149 5.78 -0.10 -18.11
N ILE A 150 5.72 1.19 -17.77
CA ILE A 150 4.89 1.72 -16.69
C ILE A 150 3.58 2.24 -17.25
N GLU A 151 2.52 1.51 -16.96
CA GLU A 151 1.14 1.86 -17.25
C GLU A 151 0.37 1.97 -15.94
N VAL A 152 -0.19 3.14 -15.65
CA VAL A 152 -0.93 3.40 -14.41
C VAL A 152 -2.37 3.78 -14.69
N ASN A 153 -3.24 3.50 -13.72
CA ASN A 153 -4.66 3.81 -13.82
C ASN A 153 -4.89 5.30 -14.13
N LYS A 154 -5.76 5.62 -15.10
CA LYS A 154 -6.07 6.98 -15.54
C LYS A 154 -6.59 7.86 -14.40
N THR A 155 -7.38 7.31 -13.48
CA THR A 155 -7.88 8.05 -12.30
C THR A 155 -6.74 8.46 -11.37
N PHE A 156 -5.77 7.57 -11.17
CA PHE A 156 -4.55 7.90 -10.43
C PHE A 156 -3.73 8.96 -11.16
N ASN A 157 -3.46 8.78 -12.46
CA ASN A 157 -2.66 9.71 -13.25
C ASN A 157 -3.25 11.13 -13.27
N ASN A 158 -4.57 11.24 -13.42
CA ASN A 158 -5.30 12.49 -13.57
C ASN A 158 -5.57 13.22 -12.23
N SER A 159 -4.86 12.85 -11.16
CA SER A 159 -4.94 13.48 -9.85
C SER A 159 -3.75 14.40 -9.62
N ASP A 160 -4.00 15.60 -9.10
CA ASP A 160 -2.99 16.63 -8.85
C ASP A 160 -2.10 16.28 -7.65
N VAL A 161 -2.69 15.58 -6.66
CA VAL A 161 -2.00 15.10 -5.45
C VAL A 161 -2.30 13.62 -5.28
N LYS A 162 -1.26 12.81 -5.10
CA LYS A 162 -1.33 11.34 -4.94
C LYS A 162 -0.70 10.93 -3.62
N ILE A 163 -1.49 10.29 -2.76
CA ILE A 163 -1.04 9.78 -1.47
C ILE A 163 -1.26 8.28 -1.43
N GLY A 164 -0.24 7.51 -1.11
CA GLY A 164 -0.34 6.10 -0.82
C GLY A 164 -0.47 5.82 0.67
N ILE A 165 -1.36 4.91 1.04
CA ILE A 165 -1.56 4.41 2.41
C ILE A 165 -1.40 2.90 2.35
N HIS A 166 -0.34 2.38 2.97
CA HIS A 166 0.05 0.98 2.81
C HIS A 166 0.72 0.42 4.08
N THR A 167 0.62 -0.87 4.34
CA THR A 167 1.41 -1.51 5.42
C THR A 167 2.86 -1.77 5.02
N THR A 168 3.80 -1.59 5.96
CA THR A 168 5.17 -2.12 5.85
C THR A 168 5.24 -3.50 6.46
N GLN A 169 5.28 -4.52 5.60
CA GLN A 169 5.50 -5.91 5.99
C GLN A 169 6.62 -6.53 5.16
N MET A 170 7.28 -7.57 5.66
CA MET A 170 8.24 -8.32 4.85
C MET A 170 7.55 -8.96 3.63
N THR A 171 8.18 -8.85 2.46
CA THR A 171 7.71 -9.40 1.18
C THR A 171 8.89 -9.98 0.40
N LEU A 172 8.64 -10.68 -0.71
CA LEU A 172 9.71 -11.19 -1.59
C LEU A 172 10.58 -10.05 -2.18
N TRP A 173 9.99 -8.87 -2.36
CA TRP A 173 10.64 -7.64 -2.82
C TRP A 173 11.21 -6.79 -1.68
N GLY A 174 11.62 -7.43 -0.58
CA GLY A 174 12.12 -6.77 0.61
C GLY A 174 10.98 -6.45 1.57
N TYR A 175 10.36 -5.29 1.40
CA TYR A 175 9.21 -4.86 2.19
C TYR A 175 8.07 -4.33 1.33
N GLY A 176 6.84 -4.46 1.82
CA GLY A 176 5.69 -3.67 1.37
C GLY A 176 5.80 -2.21 1.78
N GLY A 177 4.84 -1.41 1.31
CA GLY A 177 4.85 0.04 1.49
C GLY A 177 5.72 0.75 0.47
N GLY A 178 5.77 2.08 0.57
CA GLY A 178 6.49 2.92 -0.38
C GLY A 178 5.94 2.77 -1.79
N GLY A 179 6.81 2.61 -2.80
CA GLY A 179 6.42 2.46 -4.19
C GLY A 179 5.48 1.28 -4.49
N SER A 180 5.34 0.30 -3.57
CA SER A 180 4.47 -0.85 -3.81
C SER A 180 2.98 -0.52 -3.92
N ILE A 181 2.57 0.63 -3.38
CA ILE A 181 1.21 1.17 -3.55
C ILE A 181 0.94 1.61 -5.01
N VAL A 182 2.01 1.87 -5.78
CA VAL A 182 1.95 2.16 -7.21
C VAL A 182 2.09 0.88 -8.02
N LEU A 183 3.24 0.21 -7.91
CA LEU A 183 3.54 -1.04 -8.60
C LEU A 183 3.69 -2.17 -7.56
N PRO A 184 2.73 -3.12 -7.49
CA PRO A 184 1.68 -3.39 -8.46
C PRO A 184 0.38 -2.60 -8.28
N GLY A 185 0.20 -1.90 -7.17
CA GLY A 185 -1.10 -1.42 -6.67
C GLY A 185 -2.08 -0.84 -7.70
N VAL A 186 -1.67 0.15 -8.49
CA VAL A 186 -2.50 0.87 -9.48
C VAL A 186 -1.99 0.72 -10.91
N CYS A 187 -1.16 -0.30 -11.16
CA CYS A 187 -0.60 -0.60 -12.47
C CYS A 187 -1.48 -1.56 -13.29
N SER A 188 -1.24 -1.58 -14.60
CA SER A 188 -1.84 -2.56 -15.51
C SER A 188 -1.29 -3.97 -15.24
N TYR A 189 -2.01 -5.00 -15.66
CA TYR A 189 -1.52 -6.38 -15.54
C TYR A 189 -0.19 -6.58 -16.28
N GLN A 190 -0.01 -5.92 -17.42
CA GLN A 190 1.23 -5.99 -18.20
C GLN A 190 2.42 -5.42 -17.41
N THR A 191 2.30 -4.23 -16.83
CA THR A 191 3.36 -3.66 -15.97
C THR A 191 3.69 -4.58 -14.79
N ILE A 192 2.66 -5.18 -14.17
CA ILE A 192 2.84 -6.12 -13.05
C ILE A 192 3.65 -7.34 -13.49
N GLU A 193 3.30 -7.98 -14.60
CA GLU A 193 4.02 -9.15 -15.12
C GLU A 193 5.48 -8.82 -15.48
N TRP A 194 5.70 -7.67 -16.11
CA TRP A 194 7.05 -7.21 -16.46
C TRP A 194 7.94 -6.97 -15.25
N ASN A 195 7.39 -6.46 -14.15
CA ASN A 195 8.11 -6.37 -12.89
C ASN A 195 8.35 -7.76 -12.27
N HIS A 196 7.33 -8.63 -12.26
CA HIS A 196 7.40 -9.95 -11.62
C HIS A 196 8.37 -10.90 -12.32
N ARG A 197 8.67 -10.70 -13.61
CA ARG A 197 9.76 -11.43 -14.30
C ARG A 197 11.12 -11.22 -13.64
N LEU A 198 11.33 -10.13 -12.89
CA LEU A 198 12.57 -9.93 -12.16
C LEU A 198 12.69 -10.92 -11.00
N ALA A 199 11.58 -11.48 -10.49
CA ALA A 199 11.59 -12.41 -9.36
C ALA A 199 12.30 -13.73 -9.67
N ILE A 200 12.32 -14.15 -10.94
CA ILE A 200 12.98 -15.38 -11.39
C ILE A 200 14.47 -15.20 -11.68
N SER A 201 14.97 -13.96 -11.66
CA SER A 201 16.37 -13.66 -11.89
C SER A 201 17.20 -13.82 -10.61
N LYS A 202 18.40 -14.42 -10.72
CA LYS A 202 19.28 -14.67 -9.56
C LYS A 202 19.65 -13.37 -8.86
N GLY A 203 19.38 -13.29 -7.56
CA GLY A 203 19.71 -12.14 -6.71
C GLY A 203 18.68 -11.00 -6.73
N SER A 204 17.67 -11.07 -7.61
CA SER A 204 16.68 -10.00 -7.78
C SER A 204 15.57 -9.96 -6.74
N ILE A 205 15.47 -10.98 -5.88
CA ILE A 205 14.56 -11.02 -4.73
C ILE A 205 15.33 -11.39 -3.46
N THR A 206 15.02 -10.74 -2.36
CA THR A 206 15.53 -11.09 -1.04
C THR A 206 14.53 -10.60 -0.01
N PRO A 207 13.84 -11.52 0.71
CA PRO A 207 12.89 -11.14 1.74
C PRO A 207 13.52 -10.22 2.78
N GLY A 208 12.84 -9.12 3.13
CA GLY A 208 13.31 -8.16 4.14
C GLY A 208 14.56 -7.35 3.73
N TYR A 209 14.98 -7.39 2.47
CA TYR A 209 16.16 -6.67 2.01
C TYR A 209 15.82 -5.72 0.85
N VAL A 210 15.97 -4.42 1.10
CA VAL A 210 15.77 -3.35 0.10
C VAL A 210 17.08 -3.01 -0.64
N GLY A 211 18.24 -3.38 -0.07
CA GLY A 211 19.56 -2.96 -0.54
C GLY A 211 19.81 -3.25 -2.03
N PRO A 212 20.87 -2.69 -2.63
CA PRO A 212 20.98 -2.42 -4.07
C PRO A 212 20.83 -3.64 -5.00
N ARG A 213 20.92 -4.85 -4.46
CA ARG A 213 20.78 -6.11 -5.20
C ARG A 213 19.34 -6.54 -5.43
N ASN A 214 18.36 -6.03 -4.68
CA ASN A 214 16.95 -6.40 -4.88
C ASN A 214 16.37 -5.63 -6.08
N HIS A 215 16.69 -6.10 -7.29
CA HIS A 215 16.30 -5.43 -8.52
C HIS A 215 14.78 -5.28 -8.66
N LEU A 216 14.00 -6.27 -8.21
CA LEU A 216 12.55 -6.17 -8.27
C LEU A 216 12.03 -5.02 -7.40
N ARG A 217 12.65 -4.79 -6.23
CA ARG A 217 12.36 -3.62 -5.39
C ARG A 217 12.81 -2.31 -6.03
N ARG A 218 14.00 -2.28 -6.64
CA ARG A 218 14.52 -1.07 -7.31
C ARG A 218 13.62 -0.63 -8.47
N ASP A 219 13.10 -1.59 -9.23
CA ASP A 219 12.14 -1.34 -10.30
C ASP A 219 10.81 -0.76 -9.77
N ILE A 220 10.34 -1.24 -8.61
CA ILE A 220 9.16 -0.67 -7.93
C ILE A 220 9.38 0.80 -7.54
N GLU A 221 10.55 1.15 -7.01
CA GLU A 221 10.84 2.54 -6.63
C GLU A 221 10.93 3.47 -7.85
N GLU A 222 11.60 3.02 -8.91
CA GLU A 222 11.70 3.77 -10.16
C GLU A 222 10.31 3.96 -10.80
N ALA A 223 9.45 2.94 -10.77
CA ALA A 223 8.07 3.05 -11.22
C ALA A 223 7.27 4.08 -10.42
N ALA A 224 7.50 4.17 -9.11
CA ALA A 224 6.84 5.16 -8.25
C ALA A 224 7.29 6.60 -8.57
N GLU A 225 8.58 6.79 -8.87
CA GLU A 225 9.13 8.08 -9.33
C GLU A 225 8.52 8.51 -10.67
N ILE A 226 8.51 7.61 -11.67
CA ILE A 226 7.88 7.85 -12.99
C ILE A 226 6.40 8.22 -12.83
N SER A 227 5.71 7.55 -11.91
CA SER A 227 4.28 7.73 -11.63
C SER A 227 3.94 8.98 -10.81
N LYS A 228 4.96 9.68 -10.30
CA LYS A 228 4.85 10.93 -9.54
C LYS A 228 3.94 10.84 -8.32
N ILE A 229 4.08 9.78 -7.53
CA ILE A 229 3.42 9.73 -6.21
C ILE A 229 4.03 10.81 -5.30
N ASN A 230 3.21 11.56 -4.54
CA ASN A 230 3.69 12.69 -3.75
C ASN A 230 4.04 12.30 -2.32
N ILE A 231 3.20 11.46 -1.70
CA ILE A 231 3.33 11.06 -0.30
C ILE A 231 3.05 9.57 -0.18
N VAL A 232 3.80 8.89 0.67
CA VAL A 232 3.49 7.53 1.14
C VAL A 232 3.44 7.54 2.66
N LEU A 233 2.30 7.13 3.21
CA LEU A 233 2.09 6.92 4.63
C LEU A 233 2.09 5.41 4.85
N ASN A 234 3.11 4.92 5.56
CA ASN A 234 3.23 3.49 5.84
C ASN A 234 2.96 3.19 7.30
N THR A 235 2.27 2.08 7.57
CA THR A 235 1.98 1.56 8.92
C THR A 235 2.65 0.23 9.19
#